data_AF-A0ABD5C2Z2-F1
#
_entry.id   AF-A0ABD5C2Z2-F1
#
_cell.length_a   1.000
_cell.length_b   1.000
_cell.length_c   1.000
_cell.angle_alpha   90.00
_cell.angle_beta   90.00
_cell.angle_gamma   90.00
#
_symmetry.space_group_name_H-M   'P 1'
#
loop_
_entity.id
_entity.type
_entity.pdbx_description
1 polymer ?
#
loop_
_entity_poly.entity_id
_entity_poly.type
_entity_poly.pdbx_seq_one_letter_code
_entity_poly.pdbx_strand_id
1 'polypeptide(L)'
;MRKIILNAVVCLIAINASSFAISAESSPSRDELNDVMKVHASEIAAVIACKDYLENGEERLTEAKSKAGRVLGKMVGNQAKGSEYASRILVTVNEAKPDEQLKAEFDKVNLDHSVRVAKCAQLVAGNAARADDADINYLN
;
A
#
# COMPACT_ATOMS: atom_id res chain seq x y z
N MET A 1 -21.79 -26.93 -33.47
CA MET A 1 -22.53 -25.86 -32.80
C MET A 1 -21.77 -25.43 -31.55
N ARG A 2 -21.40 -24.13 -31.48
CA ARG A 2 -21.07 -23.26 -30.32
C ARG A 2 -20.13 -23.80 -29.20
N LYS A 3 -19.12 -23.10 -28.67
CA LYS A 3 -18.42 -21.79 -28.80
C LYS A 3 -17.16 -21.95 -27.87
N ILE A 4 -15.90 -21.65 -28.27
CA ILE A 4 -15.21 -20.33 -28.25
C ILE A 4 -15.09 -19.82 -26.78
N ILE A 5 -13.95 -19.50 -26.11
CA ILE A 5 -12.59 -18.99 -26.43
C ILE A 5 -11.79 -19.03 -25.08
N LEU A 6 -10.56 -19.56 -25.01
CA LEU A 6 -9.26 -18.82 -24.96
C LEU A 6 -9.15 -17.65 -23.97
N ASN A 7 -8.26 -17.76 -22.97
CA ASN A 7 -7.16 -16.82 -22.65
C ASN A 7 -6.68 -17.07 -21.21
N ALA A 8 -5.47 -17.60 -20.99
CA ALA A 8 -4.18 -16.93 -21.19
C ALA A 8 -4.01 -15.70 -20.30
N VAL A 9 -3.65 -15.90 -19.02
CA VAL A 9 -2.72 -15.02 -18.28
C VAL A 9 -2.01 -15.85 -17.20
N VAL A 10 -1.28 -16.88 -17.63
CA VAL A 10 -0.15 -17.44 -16.88
C VAL A 10 1.02 -17.25 -17.83
N CYS A 11 2.09 -16.60 -17.36
CA CYS A 11 3.27 -16.12 -18.11
C CYS A 11 3.17 -14.69 -18.67
N LEU A 12 3.72 -13.75 -17.88
CA LEU A 12 4.46 -12.52 -18.23
C LEU A 12 4.56 -11.78 -16.90
N ILE A 13 5.68 -11.71 -16.19
CA ILE A 13 6.90 -11.02 -16.62
C ILE A 13 8.09 -11.62 -15.88
N ALA A 14 9.01 -12.21 -16.64
CA ALA A 14 10.44 -12.18 -16.35
C ALA A 14 11.09 -11.42 -17.51
N ILE A 15 12.31 -10.92 -17.30
CA ILE A 15 13.16 -10.07 -18.19
C ILE A 15 13.00 -8.58 -17.83
N ASN A 16 14.02 -7.81 -17.39
CA ASN A 16 15.44 -7.90 -17.69
C ASN A 16 16.29 -7.31 -16.55
N ALA A 17 17.32 -8.03 -16.12
CA ALA A 17 18.44 -7.49 -15.35
C ALA A 17 19.54 -7.11 -16.35
N SER A 18 19.80 -5.81 -16.51
CA SER A 18 21.03 -5.33 -17.17
C SER A 18 21.33 -3.87 -16.80
N SER A 19 22.31 -3.74 -15.91
CA SER A 19 23.42 -2.78 -15.86
C SER A 19 23.19 -1.25 -15.94
N PHE A 20 23.44 -0.64 -14.77
CA PHE A 20 24.16 0.62 -14.48
C PHE A 20 23.97 1.85 -15.39
N ALA A 21 23.32 2.87 -14.84
CA ALA A 21 23.77 4.25 -14.94
C ALA A 21 23.43 4.98 -13.62
N ILE A 22 24.46 5.35 -12.84
CA ILE A 22 24.32 6.37 -11.79
C ILE A 22 24.07 7.68 -12.54
N SER A 23 22.84 8.17 -12.53
CA SER A 23 22.47 9.47 -13.09
C SER A 23 21.93 10.35 -11.97
N ALA A 24 22.41 11.60 -11.97
CA ALA A 24 22.18 12.62 -10.97
C ALA A 24 20.74 12.68 -10.48
N GLU A 25 20.57 12.85 -9.16
CA GLU A 25 19.30 13.05 -8.45
C GLU A 25 18.48 14.18 -9.11
N SER A 26 17.65 13.82 -10.09
CA SER A 26 16.48 14.61 -10.44
C SER A 26 15.50 14.41 -9.29
N SER A 27 15.12 15.50 -8.64
CA SER A 27 13.92 15.54 -7.80
C SER A 27 12.78 14.77 -8.50
N PRO A 28 12.08 13.87 -7.81
CA PRO A 28 11.06 13.03 -8.42
C PRO A 28 10.04 13.91 -9.14
N SER A 29 9.58 13.45 -10.29
CA SER A 29 8.47 14.07 -10.96
C SER A 29 7.25 14.07 -10.02
N ARG A 30 6.38 15.07 -10.19
CA ARG A 30 5.17 15.19 -9.35
C ARG A 30 4.28 13.94 -9.44
N ASP A 31 4.34 13.23 -10.56
CA ASP A 31 3.54 12.03 -10.81
C ASP A 31 4.08 10.82 -10.04
N GLU A 32 5.40 10.64 -9.99
CA GLU A 32 6.05 9.58 -9.18
C GLU A 32 5.76 9.78 -7.68
N LEU A 33 5.86 11.02 -7.19
CA LEU A 33 5.52 11.34 -5.79
C LEU A 33 4.06 10.99 -5.49
N ASN A 34 3.13 11.35 -6.39
CA ASN A 34 1.71 11.04 -6.23
C ASN A 34 1.45 9.53 -6.23
N ASP A 35 2.15 8.76 -7.06
CA ASP A 35 1.96 7.32 -7.13
C ASP A 35 2.47 6.63 -5.87
N VAL A 36 3.63 7.02 -5.34
CA VAL A 36 4.12 6.53 -4.04
C VAL A 36 3.17 6.91 -2.90
N MET A 37 2.64 8.13 -2.91
CA MET A 37 1.63 8.55 -1.93
C MET A 37 0.37 7.67 -1.97
N LYS A 38 -0.14 7.31 -3.16
CA LYS A 38 -1.33 6.43 -3.29
C LYS A 38 -1.07 5.03 -2.76
N VAL A 39 0.12 4.48 -3.01
CA VAL A 39 0.47 3.13 -2.56
C VAL A 39 0.54 3.09 -1.03
N HIS A 40 1.22 4.04 -0.40
CA HIS A 40 1.24 4.12 1.07
C HIS A 40 -0.12 4.49 1.69
N ALA A 41 -0.93 5.30 1.01
CA ALA A 41 -2.31 5.53 1.44
C ALA A 41 -3.12 4.24 1.46
N SER A 42 -2.91 3.35 0.48
CA SER A 42 -3.58 2.04 0.42
C SER A 42 -3.09 1.10 1.52
N GLU A 43 -1.78 1.11 1.82
CA GLU A 43 -1.19 0.40 2.97
C GLU A 43 -1.78 0.87 4.29
N ILE A 44 -1.80 2.18 4.55
CA ILE A 44 -2.38 2.76 5.76
C ILE A 44 -3.88 2.46 5.86
N ALA A 45 -4.62 2.55 4.75
CA ALA A 45 -6.05 2.23 4.71
C ALA A 45 -6.32 0.77 5.04
N ALA A 46 -5.52 -0.16 4.50
CA ALA A 46 -5.63 -1.57 4.82
C ALA A 46 -5.38 -1.84 6.31
N VAL A 47 -4.39 -1.17 6.91
CA VAL A 47 -4.11 -1.32 8.34
C VAL A 47 -5.25 -0.76 9.19
N ILE A 48 -5.75 0.46 8.90
CA ILE A 48 -6.90 1.02 9.64
C ILE A 48 -8.12 0.13 9.53
N ALA A 49 -8.41 -0.38 8.32
CA ALA A 49 -9.55 -1.27 8.11
C ALA A 49 -9.50 -2.54 8.98
N CYS A 50 -8.29 -2.98 9.34
CA CYS A 50 -8.04 -4.30 9.90
C CYS A 50 -7.40 -4.32 11.28
N LYS A 51 -7.01 -3.18 11.84
CA LYS A 51 -6.21 -3.13 13.08
C LYS A 51 -6.88 -3.83 14.27
N ASP A 52 -8.22 -3.79 14.35
CA ASP A 52 -8.98 -4.44 15.44
C ASP A 52 -9.10 -5.96 15.28
N TYR A 53 -8.74 -6.50 14.11
CA TYR A 53 -8.70 -7.94 13.82
C TYR A 53 -7.28 -8.51 13.86
N LEU A 54 -6.26 -7.68 14.08
CA LEU A 54 -4.85 -8.08 14.00
C LEU A 54 -4.16 -7.92 15.34
N GLU A 55 -3.34 -8.91 15.68
CA GLU A 55 -2.36 -8.74 16.74
C GLU A 55 -1.39 -7.60 16.33
N ASN A 56 -1.27 -6.62 17.24
CA ASN A 56 -0.45 -5.41 17.08
C ASN A 56 -0.91 -4.46 15.95
N GLY A 57 -2.22 -4.38 15.67
CA GLY A 57 -2.77 -3.49 14.63
C GLY A 57 -2.34 -2.02 14.75
N GLU A 58 -2.29 -1.46 15.97
CA GLU A 58 -1.85 -0.07 16.20
C GLU A 58 -0.35 0.15 15.96
N GLU A 59 0.48 -0.83 16.32
CA GLU A 59 1.91 -0.81 16.02
C GLU A 59 2.14 -0.81 14.51
N ARG A 60 1.45 -1.71 13.80
CA ARG A 60 1.48 -1.77 12.33
C ARG A 60 1.06 -0.45 11.67
N LEU A 61 0.09 0.26 12.24
CA LEU A 61 -0.34 1.56 11.73
C LEU A 61 0.77 2.61 11.91
N THR A 62 1.42 2.58 13.07
CA THR A 62 2.55 3.45 13.39
C THR A 62 3.74 3.18 12.46
N GLU A 63 4.03 1.91 12.18
CA GLU A 63 5.07 1.48 11.24
C GLU A 63 4.76 1.92 9.81
N ALA A 64 3.55 1.67 9.30
CA ALA A 64 3.14 2.07 7.96
C ALA A 64 3.23 3.59 7.77
N LYS A 65 2.76 4.37 8.75
CA LYS A 65 2.90 5.84 8.74
C LYS A 65 4.37 6.26 8.75
N SER A 66 5.18 5.69 9.64
CA SER A 66 6.61 6.02 9.76
C SER A 66 7.37 5.70 8.48
N LYS A 67 7.05 4.57 7.85
CA LYS A 67 7.59 4.14 6.55
C LYS A 67 7.25 5.15 5.46
N ALA A 68 5.96 5.47 5.30
CA ALA A 68 5.51 6.47 4.32
C ALA A 68 6.23 7.82 4.52
N GLY A 69 6.37 8.29 5.77
CA GLY A 69 7.03 9.56 6.07
C GLY A 69 8.51 9.57 5.71
N ARG A 70 9.21 8.46 5.92
CA ARG A 70 10.61 8.29 5.53
C ARG A 70 10.78 8.24 4.01
N VAL A 71 9.96 7.47 3.31
CA VAL A 71 10.02 7.32 1.84
C VAL A 71 9.72 8.65 1.16
N LEU A 72 8.59 9.28 1.50
CA LEU A 72 8.20 10.57 0.93
C LEU A 72 9.22 11.66 1.29
N GLY A 73 9.83 11.59 2.47
CA GLY A 73 10.90 12.49 2.91
C GLY A 73 12.15 12.39 2.05
N LYS A 74 12.57 11.16 1.70
CA LYS A 74 13.67 10.91 0.77
C LYS A 74 13.37 11.46 -0.62
N MET A 75 12.19 11.14 -1.15
CA MET A 75 11.74 11.61 -2.46
C MET A 75 11.81 13.13 -2.58
N VAL A 76 11.31 13.88 -1.59
CA VAL A 76 11.28 15.35 -1.66
C VAL A 76 12.53 16.02 -1.09
N GLY A 77 13.56 15.24 -0.71
CA GLY A 77 14.78 15.75 -0.08
C GLY A 77 14.55 16.48 1.26
N ASN A 78 13.44 16.21 1.94
CA ASN A 78 13.06 16.88 3.19
C ASN A 78 12.23 15.95 4.09
N GLN A 79 12.86 15.43 5.14
CA GLN A 79 12.24 14.48 6.06
C GLN A 79 11.04 15.07 6.82
N ALA A 80 11.05 16.36 7.15
CA ALA A 80 9.93 17.00 7.83
C ALA A 80 8.69 17.06 6.92
N LYS A 81 8.88 17.44 5.65
CA LYS A 81 7.80 17.40 4.65
C LYS A 81 7.28 15.99 4.40
N GLY A 82 8.17 15.00 4.37
CA GLY A 82 7.79 13.58 4.29
C GLY A 82 6.83 13.16 5.41
N SER A 83 7.19 13.47 6.66
CA SER A 83 6.34 13.22 7.83
C SER A 83 5.00 13.98 7.80
N GLU A 84 4.99 15.19 7.22
CA GLU A 84 3.76 15.96 7.00
C GLU A 84 2.84 15.24 5.99
N TYR A 85 3.37 14.79 4.84
CA TYR A 85 2.59 14.04 3.86
C TYR A 85 1.99 12.77 4.47
N ALA A 86 2.78 11.98 5.20
CA ALA A 86 2.29 10.77 5.85
C ALA A 86 1.18 11.07 6.88
N SER A 87 1.28 12.19 7.59
CA SER A 87 0.22 12.61 8.52
C SER A 87 -1.05 13.05 7.79
N ARG A 88 -0.93 13.75 6.65
CA ARG A 88 -2.07 14.12 5.81
C ARG A 88 -2.75 12.88 5.22
N ILE A 89 -1.99 11.91 4.72
CA ILE A 89 -2.52 10.62 4.26
C ILE A 89 -3.33 9.96 5.38
N LEU A 90 -2.77 9.86 6.59
CA LEU A 90 -3.46 9.25 7.73
C LEU A 90 -4.80 9.93 8.03
N VAL A 91 -4.83 11.27 8.04
CA VAL A 91 -6.07 12.03 8.28
C VAL A 91 -7.10 11.74 7.19
N THR A 92 -6.73 11.88 5.93
CA THR A 92 -7.63 11.65 4.79
C THR A 92 -8.16 10.22 4.75
N VAL A 93 -7.32 9.23 5.05
CA VAL A 93 -7.75 7.83 5.10
C VAL A 93 -8.71 7.58 6.27
N ASN A 94 -8.43 8.12 7.47
CA ASN A 94 -9.34 7.99 8.61
C ASN A 94 -10.71 8.65 8.35
N GLU A 95 -10.75 9.79 7.66
CA GLU A 95 -12.01 10.44 7.27
C GLU A 95 -12.87 9.56 6.35
N ALA A 96 -12.25 8.67 5.57
CA ALA A 96 -12.96 7.70 4.73
C ALA A 96 -13.54 6.51 5.52
N LYS A 97 -13.18 6.33 6.80
CA LYS A 97 -13.68 5.27 7.69
C LYS A 97 -13.60 3.84 7.10
N PRO A 98 -12.41 3.40 6.65
CA PRO A 98 -12.26 2.11 5.96
C PRO A 98 -12.54 0.90 6.87
N ASP A 99 -12.42 1.05 8.18
CA ASP A 99 -12.84 0.09 9.21
C ASP A 99 -14.35 -0.15 9.22
N GLU A 100 -15.14 0.92 9.21
CA GLU A 100 -16.60 0.84 9.12
C GLU A 100 -17.04 0.19 7.80
N GLN A 101 -16.39 0.56 6.69
CA GLN A 101 -16.68 0.00 5.37
C GLN A 101 -16.37 -1.50 5.31
N LEU A 102 -15.17 -1.92 5.75
CA LEU A 102 -14.79 -3.33 5.72
C LEU A 102 -15.66 -4.16 6.65
N LYS A 103 -15.99 -3.64 7.85
CA LYS A 103 -16.91 -4.28 8.77
C LYS A 103 -18.28 -4.51 8.12
N ALA A 104 -18.82 -3.51 7.43
CA ALA A 104 -20.09 -3.63 6.73
C ALA A 104 -20.04 -4.72 5.64
N GLU A 105 -18.94 -4.82 4.88
CA GLU A 105 -18.77 -5.90 3.89
C GLU A 105 -18.70 -7.28 4.55
N PHE A 106 -17.97 -7.42 5.66
CA PHE A 106 -17.93 -8.69 6.41
C PHE A 106 -19.29 -9.08 6.98
N ASP A 107 -20.06 -8.11 7.48
CA ASP A 107 -21.38 -8.34 8.05
C ASP A 107 -22.40 -8.72 6.96
N LYS A 108 -22.33 -8.13 5.75
CA LYS A 108 -23.21 -8.46 4.60
C LYS A 108 -23.15 -9.93 4.21
N VAL A 109 -21.98 -10.55 4.30
CA VAL A 109 -21.76 -11.97 3.95
C VAL A 109 -21.68 -12.89 5.17
N ASN A 110 -22.00 -12.37 6.36
CA ASN A 110 -21.97 -13.10 7.64
C ASN A 110 -20.67 -13.88 7.84
N LEU A 111 -19.52 -13.24 7.60
CA LEU A 111 -18.22 -13.89 7.76
C LEU A 111 -17.91 -14.17 9.22
N ASP A 112 -17.47 -15.39 9.50
CA ASP A 112 -16.97 -15.78 10.82
C ASP A 112 -15.74 -14.97 11.22
N HIS A 113 -15.56 -14.75 12.53
CA HIS A 113 -14.46 -13.95 13.07
C HIS A 113 -13.09 -14.44 12.61
N SER A 114 -12.82 -15.76 12.64
CA SER A 114 -11.54 -16.33 12.21
C SER A 114 -11.25 -16.05 10.72
N VAL A 115 -12.29 -16.01 9.88
CA VAL A 115 -12.15 -15.68 8.47
C VAL A 115 -11.87 -14.19 8.28
N ARG A 116 -12.51 -13.32 9.07
CA ARG A 116 -12.22 -11.87 9.06
C ARG A 116 -10.75 -11.61 9.41
N VAL A 117 -10.24 -12.25 10.47
CA VAL A 117 -8.82 -12.18 10.86
C VAL A 117 -7.90 -12.61 9.71
N ALA A 118 -8.16 -13.77 9.10
CA ALA A 118 -7.35 -14.26 7.98
C ALA A 118 -7.38 -13.32 6.77
N LYS A 119 -8.56 -12.78 6.42
CA LYS A 119 -8.72 -11.80 5.34
C LYS A 119 -7.98 -10.51 5.63
N CYS A 120 -8.02 -10.04 6.87
CA CYS A 120 -7.30 -8.85 7.30
C CYS A 120 -5.79 -9.02 7.25
N ALA A 121 -5.28 -10.18 7.68
CA ALA A 121 -3.85 -10.49 7.57
C ALA A 121 -3.38 -10.47 6.11
N GLN A 122 -4.15 -11.09 5.21
CA GLN A 122 -3.87 -11.09 3.77
C GLN A 122 -3.93 -9.68 3.16
N LEU A 123 -4.93 -8.89 3.54
CA LEU A 123 -5.11 -7.53 3.02
C LEU A 123 -3.96 -6.61 3.42
N VAL A 124 -3.57 -6.64 4.70
CA VAL A 124 -2.45 -5.83 5.21
C VAL A 124 -1.14 -6.27 4.59
N ALA A 125 -0.83 -7.58 4.58
CA ALA A 125 0.40 -8.10 3.98
C ALA A 125 0.51 -7.76 2.48
N GLY A 126 -0.59 -7.91 1.74
CA GLY A 126 -0.61 -7.61 0.31
C GLY A 126 -0.42 -6.13 -0.02
N ASN A 127 -0.93 -5.21 0.81
CA ASN A 127 -0.66 -3.78 0.62
C ASN A 127 0.76 -3.39 1.05
N ALA A 128 1.28 -3.97 2.13
CA ALA A 128 2.66 -3.74 2.56
C ALA A 128 3.67 -4.16 1.49
N ALA A 129 3.49 -5.33 0.88
CA ALA A 129 4.33 -5.81 -0.22
C ALA A 129 4.28 -4.86 -1.43
N ARG A 130 3.10 -4.35 -1.80
CA ARG A 130 2.99 -3.35 -2.87
C ARG A 130 3.72 -2.04 -2.54
N ALA A 131 3.69 -1.63 -1.27
CA ALA A 131 4.46 -0.46 -0.83
C ALA A 131 5.96 -0.72 -0.88
N ASP A 132 6.43 -1.89 -0.44
CA ASP A 132 7.85 -2.26 -0.57
C ASP A 132 8.31 -2.29 -2.04
N ASP A 133 7.49 -2.83 -2.94
CA ASP A 133 7.79 -2.85 -4.38
C ASP A 133 7.86 -1.43 -4.98
N ALA A 134 6.94 -0.54 -4.56
CA ALA A 134 6.99 0.86 -4.97
C ALA A 134 8.25 1.56 -4.44
N ASP A 135 8.59 1.35 -3.17
CA ASP A 135 9.80 1.91 -2.57
C ASP A 135 11.05 1.50 -3.35
N ILE A 136 11.14 0.23 -3.79
CA ILE A 136 12.24 -0.27 -4.60
C ILE A 136 12.30 0.41 -5.97
N ASN A 137 11.15 0.62 -6.62
CA ASN A 137 11.10 1.17 -7.98
C ASN A 137 11.35 2.69 -8.04
N TYR A 138 11.09 3.43 -6.96
CA TYR A 138 11.19 4.89 -6.94
C TYR A 138 12.36 5.44 -6.12
N LEU A 139 13.05 4.60 -5.33
CA LEU A 139 14.20 5.01 -4.52
C LEU A 139 15.54 4.37 -4.93
N ASN A 140 15.55 3.47 -5.92
CA ASN A 140 16.77 2.91 -6.53
C ASN A 140 16.94 3.42 -7.95
#